data_AF-A0A6C0LLN1-F1
#
_entry.id   AF-A0A6C0LLN1-F1
#
_cell.length_a   1.000
_cell.length_b   1.000
_cell.length_c   1.000
_cell.angle_alpha   90.00
_cell.angle_beta   90.00
_cell.angle_gamma   90.00
#
_symmetry.space_group_name_H-M   'P 1'
#
loop_
_entity.id
_entity.type
_entity.pdbx_description
1 polymer ?
#
loop_
_entity_poly.entity_id
_entity_poly.type
_entity_poly.pdbx_seq_one_letter_code
_entity_poly.pdbx_strand_id
1 'polypeptide(L)'
;MSNDTLTKLDNSLLESLRDSKTLEILRGFTAGTLHYALIAMLSWISVFSFDIKTLSVALVCLIIIGLANIILHNCPLTQIESQAFGDCLTDIFNRYIPINYDCNRRYEVQLQYIILCGALSMAKILFSFVKDDIKNYLAIKYT
;
A
#
# COMPACT_ATOMS: atom_id res chain seq x y z
N MET A 1 4.69 40.20 -31.65
CA MET A 1 5.66 39.23 -31.10
C MET A 1 5.09 37.85 -31.28
N SER A 2 5.84 36.94 -31.91
CA SER A 2 5.34 35.65 -32.39
C SER A 2 4.88 34.75 -31.24
N ASN A 3 3.72 34.10 -31.41
CA ASN A 3 3.17 33.11 -30.49
C ASN A 3 4.22 32.04 -30.12
N ASP A 4 5.13 31.71 -31.05
CA ASP A 4 6.22 30.75 -30.87
C ASP A 4 7.24 31.11 -29.79
N THR A 5 7.44 32.41 -29.52
CA THR A 5 8.40 32.85 -28.49
C THR A 5 7.80 32.66 -27.10
N LEU A 6 6.48 32.84 -26.96
CA LEU A 6 5.75 32.64 -25.72
C LEU A 6 5.60 31.13 -25.40
N THR A 7 5.28 30.29 -26.38
CA THR A 7 5.23 28.83 -26.20
C THR A 7 6.61 28.25 -25.91
N LYS A 8 7.69 28.76 -26.52
CA LYS A 8 9.05 28.34 -26.14
C LYS A 8 9.40 28.73 -24.71
N LEU A 9 8.98 29.91 -24.26
CA LEU A 9 9.23 30.36 -22.89
C LEU A 9 8.46 29.52 -21.87
N ASP A 10 7.17 29.26 -22.12
CA ASP A 10 6.34 28.37 -21.27
C ASP A 10 6.90 26.95 -21.22
N ASN A 11 7.31 26.39 -22.37
CA ASN A 11 7.91 25.06 -22.41
C ASN A 11 9.26 25.01 -21.69
N SER A 12 10.08 26.06 -21.79
CA SER A 12 11.35 26.15 -21.07
C SER A 12 11.18 26.33 -19.56
N LEU A 13 10.13 27.04 -19.13
CA LEU A 13 9.76 27.18 -17.72
C LEU A 13 9.19 25.87 -17.17
N LEU A 14 8.37 25.17 -17.94
CA LEU A 14 7.88 23.84 -17.59
C LEU A 14 9.03 22.83 -17.48
N GLU A 15 10.02 22.87 -18.38
CA GLU A 15 11.23 22.06 -18.29
C GLU A 15 12.07 22.43 -17.06
N SER A 16 12.28 23.71 -16.77
CA SER A 16 13.06 24.12 -15.59
C SER A 16 12.33 23.84 -14.27
N LEU A 17 11.00 23.87 -14.26
CA LEU A 17 10.16 23.49 -13.10
C LEU A 17 10.15 21.98 -12.92
N ARG A 18 10.10 21.21 -14.01
CA ARG A 18 10.19 19.76 -14.02
C ARG A 18 11.55 19.25 -13.53
N ASP A 19 12.64 19.92 -13.90
CA ASP A 19 14.00 19.63 -13.42
C ASP A 19 14.31 20.28 -12.06
N SER A 20 13.34 20.98 -11.46
CA SER A 20 13.55 21.55 -10.14
C SER A 20 13.59 20.43 -9.11
N LYS A 21 14.74 20.26 -8.45
CA LYS A 21 14.94 19.36 -7.32
C LYS A 21 13.83 19.48 -6.26
N THR A 22 13.22 20.66 -6.13
CA THR A 22 12.05 20.92 -5.26
C THR A 22 10.79 20.18 -5.68
N LEU A 23 10.51 20.05 -6.99
CA LEU A 23 9.33 19.36 -7.50
C LEU A 23 9.48 17.83 -7.35
N GLU A 24 10.68 17.30 -7.55
CA GLU A 24 10.97 15.88 -7.27
C GLU A 24 10.81 15.55 -5.78
N ILE A 25 11.32 16.40 -4.90
CA ILE A 25 11.15 16.27 -3.44
C ILE A 25 9.67 16.31 -3.06
N LEU A 26 8.89 17.25 -3.62
CA LEU A 26 7.47 17.36 -3.34
C LEU A 26 6.69 16.13 -3.85
N ARG A 27 7.03 15.62 -5.04
CA ARG A 27 6.46 14.38 -5.60
C ARG A 27 6.77 13.17 -4.72
N GLY A 28 8.01 13.07 -4.25
CA GLY A 28 8.41 12.06 -3.28
C GLY A 28 7.62 12.15 -1.98
N PHE A 29 7.53 13.35 -1.40
CA PHE A 29 6.89 13.58 -0.11
C PHE A 29 5.38 13.24 -0.14
N THR A 30 4.71 13.68 -1.20
CA THR A 30 3.28 13.39 -1.43
C THR A 30 3.04 11.91 -1.65
N ALA A 31 3.86 11.24 -2.46
CA ALA A 31 3.80 9.79 -2.64
C ALA A 31 4.04 9.03 -1.34
N GLY A 32 5.09 9.40 -0.59
CA GLY A 32 5.43 8.78 0.70
C GLY A 32 4.33 8.91 1.74
N THR A 33 3.74 10.11 1.86
CA THR A 33 2.64 10.35 2.80
C THR A 33 1.40 9.54 2.42
N LEU A 34 1.06 9.48 1.12
CA LEU A 34 -0.08 8.70 0.63
C LEU A 34 0.15 7.20 0.83
N HIS A 35 1.36 6.71 0.57
CA HIS A 35 1.72 5.31 0.75
C HIS A 35 1.67 4.89 2.21
N TYR A 36 2.22 5.72 3.11
CA TYR A 36 2.11 5.52 4.55
C TYR A 36 0.64 5.50 5.01
N ALA A 37 -0.17 6.46 4.58
CA ALA A 37 -1.57 6.54 4.96
C ALA A 37 -2.36 5.29 4.52
N LEU A 38 -2.13 4.81 3.29
CA LEU A 38 -2.75 3.58 2.78
C LEU A 38 -2.37 2.35 3.61
N ILE A 39 -1.07 2.16 3.88
CA ILE A 39 -0.59 1.01 4.64
C ILE A 39 -1.10 1.08 6.08
N ALA A 40 -1.01 2.24 6.73
CA ALA A 40 -1.46 2.43 8.10
C ALA A 40 -2.97 2.16 8.24
N MET A 41 -3.78 2.69 7.32
CA MET A 41 -5.23 2.48 7.32
C MET A 41 -5.59 1.01 7.10
N LEU A 42 -4.98 0.34 6.12
CA LEU A 42 -5.24 -1.07 5.86
C LEU A 42 -4.78 -1.97 7.02
N SER A 43 -3.64 -1.66 7.63
CA SER A 43 -3.15 -2.37 8.80
C SER A 43 -4.08 -2.19 10.00
N TRP A 44 -4.54 -0.97 10.24
CA TRP A 44 -5.49 -0.66 11.31
C TRP A 44 -6.82 -1.42 11.13
N ILE A 45 -7.38 -1.41 9.92
CA ILE A 45 -8.60 -2.15 9.61
C ILE A 45 -8.38 -3.65 9.80
N SER A 46 -7.27 -4.19 9.29
CA SER A 46 -6.96 -5.62 9.38
C SER A 46 -6.86 -6.08 10.85
N VAL A 47 -6.26 -5.28 11.72
CA VAL A 47 -6.08 -5.60 13.15
C VAL A 47 -7.36 -5.38 13.95
N PHE A 48 -7.99 -4.21 13.84
CA PHE A 48 -9.05 -3.79 14.77
C PHE A 48 -10.48 -4.01 14.28
N SER A 49 -10.73 -4.20 12.98
CA SER A 49 -12.09 -4.40 12.48
C SER A 49 -12.56 -5.85 12.66
N PHE A 50 -13.78 -6.06 13.13
CA PHE A 50 -14.42 -7.38 13.20
C PHE A 50 -15.66 -7.49 12.30
N ASP A 51 -15.99 -6.41 11.59
CA ASP A 51 -17.08 -6.40 10.63
C ASP A 51 -16.65 -7.11 9.34
N ILE A 52 -17.39 -8.15 8.95
CA ILE A 52 -17.06 -9.00 7.80
C ILE A 52 -17.03 -8.16 6.51
N LYS A 53 -17.95 -7.21 6.34
CA LYS A 53 -17.99 -6.37 5.13
C LYS A 53 -16.73 -5.52 5.03
N THR A 54 -16.37 -4.85 6.12
CA THR A 54 -15.17 -4.01 6.21
C THR A 54 -13.90 -4.83 5.97
N LEU A 55 -13.77 -6.02 6.58
CA LEU A 55 -12.64 -6.92 6.37
C LEU A 55 -12.57 -7.43 4.92
N SER A 56 -13.72 -7.72 4.30
CA SER A 56 -13.78 -8.19 2.91
C SER A 56 -13.35 -7.10 1.93
N VAL A 57 -13.79 -5.85 2.15
CA VAL A 57 -13.33 -4.70 1.34
C VAL A 57 -11.82 -4.49 1.50
N ALA A 58 -11.30 -4.54 2.73
CA ALA A 58 -9.87 -4.43 2.99
C ALA A 58 -9.07 -5.55 2.31
N LEU A 59 -9.58 -6.78 2.32
CA LEU A 59 -8.95 -7.92 1.64
C LEU A 59 -8.89 -7.72 0.12
N VAL A 60 -9.96 -7.22 -0.50
CA VAL A 60 -9.96 -6.88 -1.94
C VAL A 60 -8.92 -5.79 -2.24
N CYS A 61 -8.84 -4.74 -1.42
CA CYS A 61 -7.82 -3.71 -1.57
C CYS A 61 -6.39 -4.29 -1.47
N LEU A 62 -6.13 -5.16 -0.50
CA LEU A 62 -4.83 -5.83 -0.34
C LEU A 62 -4.49 -6.70 -1.55
N ILE A 63 -5.47 -7.41 -2.13
CA ILE A 63 -5.27 -8.19 -3.36
C ILE A 63 -4.90 -7.28 -4.53
N ILE A 64 -5.59 -6.16 -4.72
CA ILE A 64 -5.29 -5.21 -5.81
C ILE A 64 -3.88 -4.64 -5.64
N ILE A 65 -3.50 -4.26 -4.42
CA ILE A 65 -2.15 -3.75 -4.13
C ILE A 65 -1.09 -4.83 -4.39
N GLY A 66 -1.35 -6.07 -3.95
CA GLY A 66 -0.48 -7.22 -4.20
C GLY A 66 -0.30 -7.49 -5.70
N LEU A 67 -1.39 -7.48 -6.46
CA LEU A 67 -1.35 -7.65 -7.91
C LEU A 67 -0.59 -6.53 -8.61
N ALA A 68 -0.82 -5.28 -8.22
CA ALA A 68 -0.07 -4.14 -8.76
C ALA A 68 1.43 -4.29 -8.49
N ASN A 69 1.80 -4.75 -7.29
CA ASN A 69 3.19 -4.99 -6.93
C ASN A 69 3.83 -6.13 -7.75
N ILE A 70 3.08 -7.22 -7.99
CA ILE A 70 3.53 -8.33 -8.84
C ILE A 70 3.73 -7.87 -10.30
N ILE A 71 2.74 -7.19 -10.88
CA ILE A 71 2.77 -6.74 -12.28
C ILE A 71 3.91 -5.76 -12.53
N LEU A 72 4.14 -4.83 -11.61
CA LEU A 72 5.13 -3.77 -11.75
C LEU A 72 6.49 -4.14 -11.12
N HIS A 73 6.62 -5.36 -10.56
CA HIS A 73 7.78 -5.84 -9.81
C HIS A 73 8.26 -4.91 -8.68
N ASN A 74 7.42 -3.95 -8.27
CA ASN A 74 7.61 -3.05 -7.13
C ASN A 74 6.34 -2.20 -6.97
N CYS A 75 6.04 -1.73 -5.75
CA CYS A 75 4.96 -0.78 -5.53
C CYS A 75 5.25 0.55 -6.28
N PRO A 76 4.31 1.08 -7.10
CA PRO A 76 4.53 2.33 -7.84
C PRO A 76 4.88 3.51 -6.91
N LEU A 77 4.29 3.56 -5.72
CA LEU A 77 4.60 4.60 -4.72
C LEU A 77 6.02 4.46 -4.18
N THR A 78 6.48 3.23 -3.94
CA THR A 78 7.88 2.96 -3.58
C THR A 78 8.85 3.37 -4.68
N GLN A 79 8.50 3.18 -5.95
CA GLN A 79 9.34 3.65 -7.05
C GLN A 79 9.49 5.18 -7.03
N ILE A 80 8.40 5.91 -6.77
CA ILE A 80 8.41 7.38 -6.67
C ILE A 80 9.22 7.85 -5.46
N GLU A 81 9.04 7.22 -4.30
CA GLU A 81 9.81 7.51 -3.07
C GLU A 81 11.30 7.29 -3.28
N SER A 82 11.68 6.14 -3.85
CA SER A 82 13.08 5.79 -4.08
C SER A 82 13.76 6.73 -5.08
N GLN A 83 13.02 7.24 -6.06
CA GLN A 83 13.54 8.24 -7.00
C GLN A 83 13.76 9.60 -6.34
N ALA A 84 12.91 9.99 -5.39
CA ALA A 84 12.98 11.30 -4.74
C ALA A 84 13.96 11.35 -3.55
N PHE A 85 14.07 10.26 -2.78
CA PHE A 85 14.80 10.24 -1.50
C PHE A 85 15.89 9.17 -1.39
N GLY A 86 15.98 8.23 -2.34
CA GLY A 86 16.92 7.10 -2.29
C GLY A 86 16.50 5.96 -1.35
N ASP A 87 15.77 6.27 -0.28
CA ASP A 87 15.11 5.32 0.63
C ASP A 87 13.59 5.32 0.43
N CYS A 88 12.94 4.24 0.84
CA CYS A 88 11.49 4.09 0.74
C CYS A 88 10.86 3.55 2.03
N LEU A 89 9.54 3.65 2.12
CA LEU A 89 8.79 3.21 3.31
C LEU A 89 9.07 1.75 3.66
N THR A 90 9.20 0.88 2.65
CA THR A 90 9.51 -0.55 2.84
C THR A 90 10.84 -0.75 3.57
N ASP A 91 11.88 0.02 3.23
CA ASP A 91 13.20 -0.12 3.84
C ASP A 91 13.16 0.31 5.32
N ILE A 92 12.40 1.36 5.61
CA ILE A 92 12.17 1.85 6.98
C ILE A 92 11.45 0.78 7.79
N PHE A 93 10.31 0.28 7.31
CA PHE A 93 9.53 -0.74 8.01
C PHE A 93 10.34 -2.01 8.24
N ASN A 94 11.08 -2.49 7.23
CA ASN A 94 11.88 -3.70 7.36
C ASN A 94 13.04 -3.55 8.36
N ARG A 95 13.57 -2.33 8.54
CA ARG A 95 14.60 -2.05 9.55
C ARG A 95 14.04 -2.14 10.98
N TYR A 96 12.78 -1.74 11.21
CA TYR A 96 12.18 -1.71 12.54
C TYR A 96 11.36 -2.95 12.91
N ILE A 97 10.76 -3.62 11.92
CA ILE A 97 9.89 -4.79 12.11
C ILE A 97 10.29 -5.88 11.11
N PRO A 98 11.52 -6.43 11.18
CA PRO A 98 11.97 -7.42 10.22
C PRO A 98 11.11 -8.68 10.32
N ILE A 99 10.51 -9.10 9.20
CA ILE A 99 9.93 -10.44 9.12
C ILE A 99 11.06 -11.37 8.69
N ASN A 100 11.26 -12.44 9.45
CA ASN A 100 12.43 -13.32 9.38
C ASN A 100 12.43 -14.17 8.09
N TYR A 101 12.70 -13.53 6.96
CA TYR A 101 12.79 -14.13 5.63
C TYR A 101 14.08 -13.64 4.96
N ASP A 102 14.87 -14.58 4.45
CA ASP A 102 16.24 -14.35 3.99
C ASP A 102 16.26 -13.74 2.57
N CYS A 103 15.57 -12.61 2.41
CA CYS A 103 15.50 -11.90 1.15
C CYS A 103 15.83 -10.42 1.31
N ASN A 104 16.81 -9.97 0.52
CA ASN A 104 17.22 -8.57 0.46
C ASN A 104 16.52 -7.77 -0.66
N ARG A 105 15.61 -8.38 -1.44
CA ARG A 105 14.90 -7.70 -2.52
C ARG A 105 13.64 -7.01 -1.98
N ARG A 106 13.59 -5.67 -2.12
CA ARG A 106 12.47 -4.82 -1.70
C ARG A 106 11.10 -5.33 -2.15
N TYR A 107 11.01 -5.82 -3.39
CA TYR A 107 9.79 -6.42 -3.95
C TYR A 107 9.25 -7.56 -3.09
N GLU A 108 10.11 -8.51 -2.72
CA GLU A 108 9.71 -9.71 -1.97
C GLU A 108 9.30 -9.34 -0.55
N VAL A 109 10.02 -8.40 0.06
CA VAL A 109 9.70 -7.82 1.37
C VAL A 109 8.30 -7.17 1.35
N GLN A 110 8.00 -6.34 0.34
CA GLN A 110 6.66 -5.74 0.23
C GLN A 110 5.56 -6.79 0.08
N LEU A 111 5.79 -7.78 -0.79
CA LEU A 111 4.81 -8.84 -1.02
C LEU A 111 4.55 -9.65 0.26
N GLN A 112 5.58 -9.87 1.07
CA GLN A 112 5.47 -10.54 2.34
C GLN A 112 4.54 -9.81 3.32
N TYR A 113 4.69 -8.50 3.49
CA TYR A 113 3.78 -7.72 4.35
C TYR A 113 2.34 -7.73 3.82
N ILE A 114 2.16 -7.66 2.50
CA ILE A 114 0.83 -7.71 1.88
C ILE A 114 0.17 -9.07 2.12
N ILE A 115 0.91 -10.17 1.92
CA ILE A 115 0.43 -11.53 2.16
C ILE A 115 0.08 -11.72 3.64
N LEU A 116 0.92 -11.23 4.57
CA LEU A 116 0.65 -11.32 6.00
C LEU A 116 -0.65 -10.60 6.38
N CYS A 117 -0.83 -9.36 5.93
CA CYS A 117 -2.07 -8.61 6.19
C CYS A 117 -3.30 -9.27 5.55
N GLY A 118 -3.14 -9.83 4.34
CA GLY A 118 -4.19 -10.59 3.66
C GLY A 118 -4.57 -11.86 4.41
N ALA A 119 -3.59 -12.63 4.89
CA ALA A 119 -3.80 -13.84 5.66
C ALA A 119 -4.52 -13.55 6.99
N LEU A 120 -4.12 -12.48 7.70
CA LEU A 120 -4.79 -12.04 8.93
C LEU A 120 -6.26 -11.66 8.66
N SER A 121 -6.52 -10.91 7.59
CA SER A 121 -7.89 -10.51 7.21
C SER A 121 -8.74 -11.74 6.85
N MET A 122 -8.20 -12.66 6.06
CA MET A 122 -8.87 -13.89 5.68
C MET A 122 -9.19 -14.78 6.89
N ALA A 123 -8.23 -14.93 7.81
CA ALA A 123 -8.42 -15.72 9.03
C ALA A 123 -9.56 -15.16 9.90
N LYS A 124 -9.66 -13.83 10.03
CA LYS A 124 -10.74 -13.18 10.77
C LYS A 124 -12.11 -13.35 10.11
N ILE A 125 -12.17 -13.27 8.78
CA ILE A 125 -13.40 -13.53 8.03
C ILE A 125 -13.86 -14.98 8.26
N LEU A 126 -12.96 -15.95 8.11
CA LEU A 126 -13.27 -17.37 8.34
C LEU A 126 -13.72 -17.63 9.78
N PHE A 127 -13.03 -17.04 10.76
CA PHE A 127 -13.41 -17.15 12.17
C PHE A 127 -14.81 -16.61 12.44
N SER A 128 -15.17 -15.47 11.83
CA SER A 128 -16.51 -14.90 11.96
C SER A 128 -17.61 -15.82 11.42
N PHE A 129 -17.39 -16.46 10.26
CA PHE A 129 -18.34 -17.45 9.72
C PHE A 129 -18.48 -18.66 10.64
N VAL A 130 -17.37 -19.25 11.09
CA VAL A 130 -17.40 -20.40 12.00
C VAL A 130 -18.11 -20.05 13.31
N LYS A 131 -17.87 -18.86 13.86
CA LYS A 131 -18.54 -18.38 15.08
C LYS A 131 -20.05 -18.28 14.88
N ASP A 132 -20.50 -17.75 13.74
CA ASP A 132 -21.92 -17.59 13.44
C ASP A 132 -22.61 -18.95 13.22
N ASP A 133 -21.95 -19.89 12.53
CA ASP A 133 -22.44 -21.26 12.35
C ASP A 133 -22.57 -22.02 13.67
N ILE A 134 -21.58 -21.92 14.56
CA ILE A 134 -21.64 -22.53 15.90
C ILE A 134 -22.82 -21.95 16.68
N LYS A 135 -23.02 -20.63 16.63
CA LYS A 135 -24.13 -19.97 17.33
C LYS A 135 -25.48 -20.47 16.80
N ASN A 136 -25.64 -20.61 15.50
CA ASN A 136 -26.86 -21.12 14.87
C ASN A 136 -27.12 -22.58 15.26
N TYR A 137 -26.08 -23.43 15.24
CA TYR A 137 -26.19 -24.83 15.63
C TYR A 137 -26.61 -24.99 17.11
N LEU A 138 -26.03 -24.19 18.01
CA LEU A 138 -26.41 -24.19 19.42
C LEU A 138 -27.85 -23.70 19.60
N ALA A 139 -28.27 -22.66 18.89
CA ALA A 139 -29.65 -22.16 18.98
C ALA A 139 -30.69 -23.23 18.58
N ILE A 140 -30.42 -24.01 17.53
CA ILE A 140 -31.30 -25.10 17.08
C ILE A 140 -31.34 -26.26 18.07
N LYS A 141 -30.22 -26.57 18.75
CA LYS A 141 -30.13 -27.74 19.64
C LYS A 141 -30.78 -27.55 21.01
N TYR A 142 -30.96 -26.29 21.44
CA TYR A 142 -31.53 -25.93 22.75
C TYR A 142 -32.87 -25.20 22.66
N THR A 143 -33.54 -25.26 21.50
CA THR A 143 -34.97 -24.95 21.31
C THR A 143 -35.76 -26.21 21.09
#